data_AF-A0A6J4VL80-F1
#
_entry.id   AF-A0A6J4VL80-F1
#
_cell.length_a   1.000
_cell.length_b   1.000
_cell.length_c   1.000
_cell.angle_alpha   90.00
_cell.angle_beta   90.00
_cell.angle_gamma   90.00
#
_symmetry.space_group_name_H-M   'P 1'
#
loop_
_entity.id
_entity.type
_entity.pdbx_description
1 polymer ?
#
loop_
_entity_poly.entity_id
_entity_poly.type
_entity_poly.pdbx_seq_one_letter_code
_entity_poly.pdbx_strand_id
1 'polypeptide(L)'
;MQLHQPAPLDEIAALDARVVVVSFAPLSRLVRWVPHFREHFLVPSYEGLGMSPADPFARTRFVADPLLAAYHAYGLGRNSALRVYGPGILLQYARWALGGKSIKKPQEDPLQRGGDFVIGRDGHVTLAFVGRDQSERPAVTDLLAALRRGA
;
A
#
# COMPACT_ATOMS: atom_id res chain seq x y z
N MET A 1 0.33 6.53 7.40
CA MET A 1 0.54 7.49 6.30
C MET A 1 -0.24 7.04 5.09
N GLN A 2 -0.95 7.94 4.41
CA GLN A 2 -1.70 7.65 3.19
C GLN A 2 -1.09 8.44 2.04
N LEU A 3 -0.39 7.76 1.12
CA LEU A 3 0.27 8.39 -0.05
C LEU A 3 -0.69 9.11 -1.00
N HIS A 4 -2.00 8.90 -0.82
CA HIS A 4 -3.03 9.56 -1.59
C HIS A 4 -3.44 10.91 -1.01
N GLN A 5 -2.77 11.42 0.04
CA GLN A 5 -3.05 12.75 0.57
C GLN A 5 -2.43 13.83 -0.34
N PRO A 6 -3.04 15.03 -0.46
CA PRO A 6 -2.61 16.04 -1.43
C PRO A 6 -1.17 16.54 -1.23
N ALA A 7 -0.82 16.98 -0.03
CA ALA A 7 0.48 17.61 0.22
C ALA A 7 1.69 16.72 -0.13
N PRO A 8 1.74 15.43 0.29
CA PRO A 8 2.80 14.52 -0.15
C PRO A 8 2.88 14.36 -1.68
N LEU A 9 1.75 14.35 -2.38
CA LEU A 9 1.72 14.16 -3.83
C LEU A 9 2.22 15.37 -4.60
N ASP A 10 1.92 16.58 -4.13
CA ASP A 10 2.41 17.82 -4.75
C ASP A 10 3.94 17.92 -4.63
N GLU A 11 4.50 17.51 -3.49
CA GLU A 11 5.95 17.47 -3.29
C GLU A 11 6.62 16.39 -4.16
N ILE A 12 6.02 15.19 -4.27
CA ILE A 12 6.51 14.13 -5.18
C ILE A 12 6.46 14.63 -6.63
N ALA A 13 5.38 15.29 -7.01
CA ALA A 13 5.19 15.87 -8.33
C ALA A 13 6.25 16.94 -8.67
N ALA A 14 6.58 17.81 -7.72
CA ALA A 14 7.61 18.84 -7.90
C ALA A 14 9.01 18.24 -8.15
N LEU A 15 9.22 16.98 -7.77
CA LEU A 15 10.46 16.24 -8.00
C LEU A 15 10.45 15.42 -9.31
N ASP A 16 9.47 15.64 -10.20
CA ASP A 16 9.29 14.87 -11.45
C ASP A 16 9.16 13.36 -11.21
N ALA A 17 8.69 12.98 -10.01
CA ALA A 17 8.51 11.59 -9.63
C ALA A 17 7.09 11.10 -9.93
N ARG A 18 6.96 9.80 -10.16
CA ARG A 18 5.68 9.13 -10.45
C ARG A 18 5.39 8.09 -9.40
N VAL A 19 4.11 7.95 -9.05
CA VAL A 19 3.67 6.93 -8.10
C VAL A 19 3.16 5.71 -8.85
N VAL A 20 3.71 4.54 -8.51
CA VAL A 20 3.24 3.24 -9.00
C VAL A 20 2.76 2.41 -7.82
N VAL A 21 1.50 1.99 -7.86
CA VAL A 21 0.90 1.08 -6.88
C VAL A 21 0.81 -0.30 -7.51
N VAL A 22 1.54 -1.25 -6.94
CA VAL A 22 1.48 -2.66 -7.34
C VAL A 22 0.48 -3.37 -6.43
N SER A 23 -0.54 -3.98 -7.04
CA SER A 23 -1.54 -4.79 -6.36
C SER A 23 -1.38 -6.25 -6.73
N PHE A 24 -1.43 -7.14 -5.74
CA PHE A 24 -1.35 -8.59 -5.97
C PHE A 24 -2.71 -9.20 -6.38
N ALA A 25 -3.74 -8.37 -6.51
CA ALA A 25 -5.01 -8.78 -7.05
C ALA A 25 -4.91 -8.99 -8.57
N PRO A 26 -5.72 -9.89 -9.15
CA PRO A 26 -5.84 -10.00 -10.60
C PRO A 26 -6.40 -8.70 -11.20
N LEU A 27 -6.02 -8.42 -12.46
CA LEU A 27 -6.43 -7.20 -13.16
C LEU A 27 -7.96 -7.00 -13.16
N SER A 28 -8.74 -8.08 -13.34
CA SER A 28 -10.21 -8.05 -13.32
C SER A 28 -10.81 -7.57 -11.98
N ARG A 29 -10.09 -7.73 -10.87
CA ARG A 29 -10.47 -7.15 -9.57
C ARG A 29 -10.02 -5.70 -9.51
N LEU A 30 -8.78 -5.40 -9.92
CA LEU A 30 -8.20 -4.07 -9.86
C LEU A 30 -9.01 -3.04 -10.67
N VAL A 31 -9.47 -3.40 -11.89
CA VAL A 31 -10.28 -2.52 -12.75
C VAL A 31 -11.62 -2.12 -12.12
N ARG A 32 -12.17 -2.93 -11.20
CA ARG A 32 -13.40 -2.59 -10.45
C ARG A 32 -13.07 -1.86 -9.16
N TRP A 33 -12.00 -2.26 -8.50
CA TRP A 33 -11.62 -1.72 -7.20
C TRP A 33 -11.09 -0.28 -7.29
N VAL A 34 -10.29 0.04 -8.31
CA VAL A 34 -9.67 1.37 -8.45
C VAL A 34 -10.72 2.50 -8.59
N PRO A 35 -11.75 2.39 -9.47
CA PRO A 35 -12.83 3.38 -9.51
C PRO A 35 -13.61 3.46 -8.19
N HIS A 36 -13.95 2.32 -7.61
CA HIS A 36 -14.65 2.27 -6.32
C HIS A 36 -13.85 2.98 -5.21
N PHE A 37 -12.54 2.70 -5.12
CA PHE A 37 -11.64 3.34 -4.16
C PHE A 37 -11.63 4.86 -4.34
N ARG A 38 -11.54 5.33 -5.59
CA ARG A 38 -11.58 6.75 -5.92
C ARG A 38 -12.86 7.41 -5.40
N GLU A 39 -14.01 6.86 -5.78
CA GLU A 39 -15.32 7.44 -5.48
C GLU A 39 -15.64 7.44 -3.98
N HIS A 40 -15.28 6.37 -3.27
CA HIS A 40 -15.74 6.16 -1.90
C HIS A 40 -14.75 6.63 -0.84
N PHE A 41 -13.46 6.75 -1.18
CA PHE A 41 -12.42 7.11 -0.20
C PHE A 41 -11.67 8.37 -0.60
N LEU A 42 -11.26 8.48 -1.87
CA LEU A 42 -10.43 9.61 -2.28
C LEU A 42 -11.24 10.90 -2.47
N VAL A 43 -12.32 10.84 -3.26
CA VAL A 43 -13.16 12.01 -3.55
C VAL A 43 -13.66 12.67 -2.26
N PRO A 44 -14.25 11.95 -1.29
CA PRO A 44 -14.69 12.57 -0.04
C PRO A 44 -13.54 13.18 0.78
N SER A 45 -12.36 12.54 0.77
CA SER A 45 -11.19 13.07 1.47
C SER A 45 -10.69 14.38 0.85
N TYR A 46 -10.78 14.54 -0.46
CA TYR A 46 -10.34 15.76 -1.16
C TYR A 46 -11.37 16.87 -1.07
N GLU A 47 -12.66 16.54 -1.23
CA GLU A 47 -13.75 17.50 -1.06
C GLU A 47 -13.77 18.09 0.35
N GLY A 48 -13.52 17.28 1.38
CA GLY A 48 -13.37 17.75 2.76
C GLY A 48 -12.20 18.72 2.98
N LEU A 49 -11.23 18.74 2.06
CA LEU A 49 -10.09 19.67 2.05
C LEU A 49 -10.29 20.84 1.07
N GLY A 50 -11.44 20.91 0.37
CA GLY A 50 -11.68 21.91 -0.67
C GLY A 50 -10.82 21.74 -1.93
N MET A 51 -10.32 20.52 -2.18
CA MET A 51 -9.42 20.19 -3.30
C MET A 51 -10.09 19.26 -4.30
N SER A 52 -9.57 19.22 -5.53
CA SER A 52 -10.02 18.25 -6.56
C SER A 52 -9.15 16.99 -6.56
N PRO A 53 -9.73 15.78 -6.54
CA PRO A 53 -9.00 14.51 -6.59
C PRO A 53 -8.50 14.14 -8.00
N ALA A 54 -8.67 15.01 -8.99
CA ALA A 54 -8.32 14.72 -10.39
C ALA A 54 -6.81 14.54 -10.59
N ASP A 55 -5.99 15.33 -9.89
CA ASP A 55 -4.53 15.35 -10.10
C ASP A 55 -3.77 14.13 -9.52
N PRO A 56 -4.05 13.70 -8.27
CA PRO A 56 -3.46 12.49 -7.66
C PRO A 56 -3.61 11.20 -8.49
N PHE A 57 -4.82 10.98 -9.00
CA PHE A 57 -5.18 9.74 -9.67
C PHE A 57 -4.58 9.68 -11.08
N ALA A 58 -4.52 10.83 -11.77
CA ALA A 58 -3.90 10.92 -13.09
C ALA A 58 -2.39 10.56 -13.04
N ARG A 59 -1.73 10.90 -11.93
CA ARG A 59 -0.29 10.68 -11.70
C ARG A 59 0.06 9.31 -11.11
N THR A 60 -0.94 8.59 -10.59
CA THR A 60 -0.75 7.25 -10.05
C THR A 60 -0.99 6.20 -11.12
N ARG A 61 -0.10 5.22 -11.24
CA ARG A 61 -0.30 4.03 -12.07
C ARG A 61 -0.56 2.82 -11.19
N PHE A 62 -1.65 2.11 -11.45
CA PHE A 62 -1.98 0.87 -10.76
C PHE A 62 -1.58 -0.32 -11.65
N VAL A 63 -0.80 -1.24 -11.11
CA VAL A 63 -0.31 -2.44 -11.81
C VAL A 63 -0.79 -3.68 -11.07
N ALA A 64 -1.27 -4.67 -11.82
CA ALA A 64 -1.65 -5.97 -11.27
C ALA A 64 -0.45 -6.94 -11.35
N ASP A 65 -0.10 -7.55 -10.22
CA ASP A 65 0.94 -8.57 -10.08
C ASP A 65 0.38 -9.83 -9.38
N PRO A 66 -0.58 -10.55 -10.00
CA PRO A 66 -1.21 -11.71 -9.37
C PRO A 66 -0.27 -12.91 -9.21
N LEU A 67 0.87 -12.91 -9.92
CA LEU A 67 1.89 -13.95 -9.84
C LEU A 67 2.99 -13.61 -8.81
N LEU A 68 2.88 -12.47 -8.12
CA LEU A 68 3.84 -12.03 -7.11
C LEU A 68 5.27 -11.86 -7.66
N ALA A 69 5.42 -11.60 -8.96
CA ALA A 69 6.74 -11.50 -9.58
C ALA A 69 7.51 -10.28 -9.05
N ALA A 70 6.86 -9.12 -9.00
CA ALA A 70 7.45 -7.92 -8.40
C ALA A 70 7.63 -8.12 -6.90
N TYR A 71 6.67 -8.76 -6.23
CA TYR A 71 6.74 -9.04 -4.79
C TYR A 71 8.02 -9.82 -4.42
N HIS A 72 8.32 -10.88 -5.17
CA HIS A 72 9.50 -11.71 -4.96
C HIS A 72 10.78 -10.99 -5.37
N ALA A 73 10.78 -10.26 -6.49
CA ALA A 73 11.95 -9.50 -6.94
C ALA A 73 12.39 -8.41 -5.96
N TYR A 74 11.42 -7.77 -5.28
CA TYR A 74 11.68 -6.71 -4.29
C TYR A 74 11.93 -7.25 -2.88
N GLY A 75 11.92 -8.57 -2.68
CA GLY A 75 12.33 -9.18 -1.42
C GLY A 75 11.42 -8.87 -0.22
N LEU A 76 10.12 -8.63 -0.44
CA LEU A 76 9.17 -8.28 0.62
C LEU A 76 9.06 -9.38 1.70
N GLY A 77 9.33 -10.63 1.33
CA GLY A 77 9.37 -11.77 2.26
C GLY A 77 7.98 -12.16 2.77
N ARG A 78 7.89 -12.87 3.89
CA ARG A 78 6.61 -13.22 4.54
C ARG A 78 6.76 -13.09 6.05
N ASN A 79 5.68 -12.76 6.73
CA ASN A 79 5.62 -12.87 8.18
C ASN A 79 5.63 -14.34 8.63
N SER A 80 6.12 -14.59 9.83
CA SER A 80 6.05 -15.92 10.43
C SER A 80 4.60 -16.28 10.78
N ALA A 81 4.24 -17.55 10.59
CA ALA A 81 2.91 -18.04 10.96
C ALA A 81 2.63 -17.85 12.46
N LEU A 82 3.64 -18.01 13.32
CA LEU A 82 3.54 -17.74 14.76
C LEU A 82 3.22 -16.28 15.09
N ARG A 83 3.64 -15.32 14.25
CA ARG A 83 3.31 -13.90 14.44
C ARG A 83 1.85 -13.61 14.07
N VAL A 84 1.32 -14.26 13.04
CA VAL A 84 -0.06 -14.02 12.55
C VAL A 84 -1.09 -14.91 13.24
N TYR A 85 -0.70 -16.11 13.68
CA TYR A 85 -1.54 -17.11 14.33
C TYR A 85 -0.99 -17.52 15.70
N GLY A 86 -0.37 -16.58 16.41
CA GLY A 86 0.18 -16.83 17.75
C GLY A 86 -0.91 -17.14 18.77
N PRO A 87 -0.56 -17.75 19.92
CA PRO A 87 -1.53 -18.18 20.94
C PRO A 87 -2.47 -17.06 21.40
N GLY A 88 -1.96 -15.84 21.56
CA GLY A 88 -2.76 -14.68 21.94
C GLY A 88 -3.80 -14.29 20.88
N ILE A 89 -3.44 -14.35 19.59
CA ILE A 89 -4.37 -14.08 18.49
C ILE A 89 -5.41 -15.20 18.40
N LEU A 90 -4.99 -16.47 18.50
CA LEU A 90 -5.93 -17.60 18.50
C LEU A 90 -6.92 -17.51 19.68
N LEU A 91 -6.46 -17.13 20.87
CA LEU A 91 -7.32 -16.92 22.04
C LEU A 91 -8.31 -15.76 21.81
N GLN A 92 -7.87 -14.67 21.16
CA GLN A 92 -8.73 -13.55 20.78
C GLN A 92 -9.81 -14.00 19.80
N TYR A 93 -9.45 -14.78 18.77
CA TYR A 93 -10.39 -15.34 17.81
C TYR A 93 -11.37 -16.32 18.47
N ALA A 94 -10.91 -17.15 19.42
CA ALA A 94 -11.78 -18.02 20.19
C ALA A 94 -12.81 -17.22 21.02
N ARG A 95 -12.40 -16.14 21.67
CA ARG A 95 -13.32 -15.22 22.38
C ARG A 95 -14.35 -14.60 21.45
N TRP A 96 -13.95 -14.20 20.24
CA TRP A 96 -14.86 -13.65 19.24
C TRP A 96 -15.86 -14.69 18.72
N ALA A 97 -15.41 -15.92 18.47
CA ALA A 97 -16.28 -17.02 18.06
C ALA A 97 -17.32 -17.33 19.14
N LEU A 98 -16.90 -17.43 20.41
CA LEU A 98 -17.77 -17.65 21.56
C LEU A 98 -18.77 -16.50 21.76
N GLY A 99 -18.40 -15.27 21.37
CA GLY A 99 -19.28 -14.10 21.37
C GLY A 99 -20.18 -13.96 20.15
N GLY A 100 -20.27 -14.98 19.27
CA GLY A 100 -21.14 -14.96 18.10
C GLY A 100 -20.65 -14.12 16.92
N LYS A 101 -19.40 -13.63 16.95
CA LYS A 101 -18.83 -12.84 15.84
C LYS A 101 -18.45 -13.78 14.70
N SER A 102 -18.97 -13.52 13.51
CA SER A 102 -18.61 -14.26 12.30
C SER A 102 -17.13 -14.02 11.95
N ILE A 103 -16.32 -15.08 12.05
CA ILE A 103 -14.92 -15.08 11.62
C ILE A 103 -14.88 -15.44 10.14
N LYS A 104 -14.52 -14.47 9.29
CA LYS A 104 -14.34 -14.72 7.85
C LYS A 104 -12.93 -15.21 7.58
N LYS A 105 -12.81 -16.18 6.68
CA LYS A 105 -11.51 -16.62 6.17
C LYS A 105 -10.83 -15.44 5.44
N PRO A 106 -9.53 -15.19 5.65
CA PRO A 106 -8.77 -14.23 4.85
C PRO A 106 -8.91 -14.58 3.36
N GLN A 107 -9.28 -13.60 2.55
CA GLN A 107 -9.34 -13.77 1.08
C GLN A 107 -7.97 -13.64 0.43
N GLU A 108 -7.05 -12.98 1.11
CA GLU A 108 -5.67 -12.77 0.70
C GLU A 108 -4.75 -13.40 1.76
N ASP A 109 -3.49 -13.57 1.40
CA ASP A 109 -2.50 -14.22 2.24
C ASP A 109 -2.10 -13.31 3.40
N PRO A 110 -2.50 -13.64 4.64
CA PRO A 110 -2.29 -12.76 5.79
C PRO A 110 -0.83 -12.70 6.22
N LEU A 111 0.04 -13.53 5.64
CA LEU A 111 1.48 -13.53 5.89
C LEU A 111 2.21 -12.57 4.95
N GLN A 112 1.56 -12.04 3.91
CA GLN A 112 2.19 -11.07 3.01
C GLN A 112 2.48 -9.75 3.72
N ARG A 113 3.62 -9.15 3.39
CA ARG A 113 4.09 -7.87 3.92
C ARG A 113 3.90 -6.78 2.88
N GLY A 114 3.60 -5.57 3.34
CA GLY A 114 3.65 -4.39 2.48
C GLY A 114 5.07 -3.85 2.38
N GLY A 115 5.30 -3.01 1.38
CA GLY A 115 6.51 -2.22 1.31
C GLY A 115 6.40 -1.06 0.34
N ASP A 116 7.32 -0.12 0.48
CA ASP A 116 7.43 1.09 -0.31
C ASP A 116 8.88 1.25 -0.75
N PHE A 117 9.06 1.58 -2.02
CA PHE A 117 10.38 1.70 -2.63
C PHE A 117 10.48 3.01 -3.37
N VAL A 118 11.67 3.60 -3.33
CA VAL A 118 12.02 4.76 -4.17
C VAL A 118 13.11 4.33 -5.12
N ILE A 119 12.89 4.58 -6.40
CA ILE A 119 13.81 4.28 -7.49
C ILE A 119 14.32 5.62 -8.02
N GLY A 120 15.64 5.80 -8.01
CA GLY A 120 16.31 6.97 -8.57
C GLY A 120 16.24 7.00 -10.09
N ARG A 121 16.60 8.15 -10.68
CA ARG A 121 16.61 8.34 -12.14
C ARG A 121 17.60 7.42 -12.86
N ASP A 122 18.62 6.96 -12.14
CA ASP A 122 19.61 5.97 -12.57
C ASP A 122 19.11 4.52 -12.51
N GLY A 123 17.88 4.29 -12.02
CA GLY A 123 17.27 2.97 -11.88
C GLY A 123 17.67 2.24 -10.59
N HIS A 124 18.47 2.85 -9.71
CA HIS A 124 18.85 2.25 -8.43
C HIS A 124 17.83 2.53 -7.33
N VAL A 125 17.65 1.59 -6.41
CA VAL A 125 16.76 1.77 -5.26
C VAL A 125 17.43 2.67 -4.22
N THR A 126 16.87 3.85 -3.98
CA THR A 126 17.37 4.83 -2.99
C THR A 126 16.66 4.73 -1.63
N LEU A 127 15.56 3.99 -1.58
CA LEU A 127 14.87 3.55 -0.36
C LEU A 127 14.20 2.20 -0.59
N ALA A 128 14.41 1.27 0.32
CA ALA A 128 13.66 0.03 0.44
C ALA A 128 13.06 -0.05 1.84
N PHE A 129 11.73 0.14 1.94
CA PHE A 129 11.01 -0.03 3.19
C PHE A 129 10.14 -1.28 3.11
N VAL A 130 10.38 -2.25 3.99
CA VAL A 130 9.53 -3.44 4.11
C VAL A 130 8.85 -3.44 5.46
N GLY A 131 7.55 -3.18 5.47
CA GLY A 131 6.75 -3.11 6.69
C GLY A 131 6.74 -4.42 7.47
N ARG A 132 6.51 -4.36 8.77
CA ARG A 132 6.28 -5.53 9.62
C ARG A 132 4.95 -6.20 9.31
N ASP A 133 4.01 -5.46 8.75
CA ASP A 133 2.72 -5.94 8.26
C ASP A 133 2.30 -5.18 6.98
N GLN A 134 1.09 -5.47 6.50
CA GLN A 134 0.53 -4.88 5.28
C GLN A 134 0.21 -3.37 5.39
N SER A 135 0.11 -2.82 6.59
CA SER A 135 -0.35 -1.45 6.89
C SER A 135 0.77 -0.48 7.23
N GLU A 136 1.92 -0.99 7.68
CA GLU A 136 3.07 -0.15 8.01
C GLU A 136 3.66 0.49 6.74
N ARG A 137 3.95 1.79 6.81
CA ARG A 137 4.48 2.62 5.72
C ARG A 137 5.61 3.51 6.25
N PRO A 138 6.61 3.90 5.43
CA PRO A 138 7.65 4.86 5.86
C PRO A 138 7.04 6.23 6.13
N ALA A 139 7.79 7.16 6.71
CA ALA A 139 7.34 8.54 6.81
C ALA A 139 7.43 9.25 5.44
N VAL A 140 6.58 10.24 5.20
CA VAL A 140 6.62 11.05 3.96
C VAL A 140 7.98 11.71 3.80
N THR A 141 8.54 12.19 4.91
CA THR A 141 9.87 12.82 4.95
C THR A 141 10.97 11.89 4.46
N ASP A 142 10.89 10.59 4.78
CA ASP A 142 11.89 9.60 4.35
C ASP A 142 11.80 9.36 2.83
N LEU A 143 10.58 9.30 2.30
CA LEU A 143 10.32 9.17 0.87
C LEU A 143 10.83 10.38 0.09
N LEU A 144 10.52 11.59 0.54
CA LEU A 144 10.96 12.83 -0.09
C LEU A 144 12.49 12.98 -0.03
N ALA A 145 13.10 12.63 1.10
CA ALA A 145 14.56 12.61 1.22
C ALA A 145 15.19 11.59 0.27
N ALA A 146 14.58 10.42 0.09
CA ALA A 146 15.06 9.40 -0.85
C ALA A 146 14.90 9.82 -2.33
N LEU A 147 13.80 10.50 -2.67
CA LEU A 147 13.59 11.04 -4.00
C LEU A 147 14.65 12.11 -4.33
N ARG A 148 14.93 13.02 -3.40
CA ARG A 148 15.98 14.05 -3.57
C ARG A 148 17.38 13.49 -3.73
N ARG A 149 17.68 12.31 -3.16
CA ARG A 149 18.98 11.63 -3.34
C ARG A 149 19.14 10.98 -4.72
N GLY A 150 18.03 10.60 -5.35
CA GLY A 150 18.01 9.93 -6.66
C GLY A 150 17.66 10.84 -7.84
N ALA A 151 17.48 12.13 -7.59
CA ALA A 151 17.26 13.17 -8.60
C ALA A 151 18.59 13.64 -9.17
#